data_AF-A0AAN6RB97-F1
#
_entry.id   AF-A0AAN6RB97-F1
#
_cell.length_a   1.000
_cell.length_b   1.000
_cell.length_c   1.000
_cell.angle_alpha   90.00
_cell.angle_beta   90.00
_cell.angle_gamma   90.00
#
_symmetry.space_group_name_H-M   'P 1'
#
loop_
_entity.id
_entity.type
_entity.pdbx_description
1 polymer ?
#
loop_
_entity_poly.entity_id
_entity_poly.type
_entity_poly.pdbx_seq_one_letter_code
_entity_poly.pdbx_strand_id
1 'polypeptide(L)'
;MAALKGDPDRQHAKADRDSLQRVMRDFEDLVLRFETGLLRSLDDHRPDHSARRRDDVRQHACRLAIAELGDKYTRRQIRRSLTAAENMGRRVEQQLHDAGTPAFDDDLRAIHHGYFRLYSTELFDMLGQPTDLRLGTVRFHHVHAHAHTHSSARSSGTPDADADDDADDAPDNRPVSVELALGHQFFVADSLETMPFHSFKLPHQPSLQNRGILSRKPDDAGAFPTYDSWLLFTFLGNGCLKLEIPIEMCADVYGGPLRGRENEEVHFWGVFVDDDAP
;
A
#
# COMPACT_ATOMS: atom_id res chain seq x y z
N MET A 1 -39.94 -20.12 20.90
CA MET A 1 -38.93 -19.28 21.56
C MET A 1 -37.91 -18.88 20.51
N ALA A 2 -37.98 -17.64 20.01
CA ALA A 2 -37.03 -17.15 19.01
C ALA A 2 -35.77 -16.65 19.74
N ALA A 3 -34.64 -17.31 19.49
CA ALA A 3 -33.35 -16.85 19.96
C ALA A 3 -32.97 -15.58 19.17
N LEU A 4 -32.91 -14.45 19.88
CA LEU A 4 -32.43 -13.19 19.33
C LEU A 4 -30.98 -13.38 18.87
N LYS A 5 -30.78 -13.40 17.55
CA LYS A 5 -29.49 -13.46 16.88
C LYS A 5 -28.67 -12.26 17.34
N GLY A 6 -27.56 -12.52 18.05
CA GLY A 6 -26.69 -11.49 18.59
C GLY A 6 -26.11 -10.65 17.45
N ASP A 7 -26.25 -9.34 17.58
CA ASP A 7 -25.77 -8.33 16.65
C ASP A 7 -24.22 -8.36 16.58
N PRO A 8 -23.59 -8.65 15.43
CA PRO A 8 -22.14 -8.69 15.29
C PRO A 8 -21.47 -7.34 15.62
N ASP A 9 -22.17 -6.23 15.49
CA ASP A 9 -21.65 -4.89 15.81
C ASP A 9 -21.38 -4.69 17.32
N ARG A 10 -22.11 -5.41 18.18
CA ARG A 10 -21.84 -5.39 19.63
C ARG A 10 -20.52 -6.06 20.00
N GLN A 11 -20.01 -6.97 19.18
CA GLN A 11 -18.77 -7.69 19.47
C GLN A 11 -17.55 -6.81 19.19
N HIS A 12 -17.59 -6.00 18.14
CA HIS A 12 -16.54 -5.03 17.80
C HIS A 12 -16.41 -3.94 18.86
N ALA A 13 -17.53 -3.36 19.30
CA ALA A 13 -17.52 -2.32 20.34
C ALA A 13 -16.91 -2.79 21.67
N LYS A 14 -17.04 -4.09 22.00
CA LYS A 14 -16.47 -4.66 23.22
C LYS A 14 -14.95 -4.88 23.10
N ALA A 15 -14.48 -5.33 21.94
CA ALA A 15 -13.05 -5.51 21.67
C ALA A 15 -12.28 -4.18 21.69
N ASP A 16 -12.87 -3.11 21.19
CA ASP A 16 -12.29 -1.77 21.22
C ASP A 16 -12.22 -1.20 22.64
N ARG A 17 -13.24 -1.47 23.47
CA ARG A 17 -13.26 -1.05 24.87
C ARG A 17 -12.14 -1.69 25.70
N ASP A 18 -11.90 -2.99 25.49
CA ASP A 18 -10.81 -3.72 26.16
C ASP A 18 -9.43 -3.25 25.68
N SER A 19 -9.33 -2.82 24.42
CA SER A 19 -8.12 -2.22 23.85
C SER A 19 -7.81 -0.87 24.50
N LEU A 20 -8.80 0.03 24.62
CA LEU A 20 -8.63 1.34 25.25
C LEU A 20 -8.27 1.25 26.73
N GLN A 21 -8.91 0.34 27.48
CA GLN A 21 -8.57 0.12 28.89
C GLN A 21 -7.11 -0.31 29.07
N ARG A 22 -6.59 -1.12 28.15
CA ARG A 22 -5.18 -1.52 28.17
C ARG A 22 -4.25 -0.33 27.89
N VAL A 23 -4.58 0.52 26.92
CA VAL A 23 -3.81 1.75 26.62
C VAL A 23 -3.77 2.68 27.82
N MET A 24 -4.89 2.84 28.54
CA MET A 24 -4.96 3.72 29.71
C MET A 24 -4.11 3.21 30.88
N ARG A 25 -4.06 1.89 31.11
CA ARG A 25 -3.17 1.31 32.13
C ARG A 25 -1.70 1.53 31.78
N ASP A 26 -1.32 1.23 30.53
CA ASP A 26 0.05 1.44 30.07
C ASP A 26 0.46 2.93 30.14
N PHE A 27 -0.49 3.87 29.93
CA PHE A 27 -0.27 5.30 30.12
C PHE A 27 0.06 5.65 31.57
N GLU A 28 -0.79 5.22 32.51
CA GLU A 28 -0.59 5.49 33.94
C GLU A 28 0.73 4.92 34.45
N ASP A 29 1.09 3.72 34.01
CA ASP A 29 2.37 3.08 34.34
C ASP A 29 3.58 3.88 33.80
N LEU A 30 3.50 4.36 32.55
CA LEU A 30 4.56 5.19 31.95
C LEU A 30 4.68 6.55 32.64
N VAL A 31 3.57 7.22 32.94
CA VAL A 31 3.56 8.49 33.67
C VAL A 31 4.23 8.32 35.03
N LEU A 32 3.86 7.28 35.79
CA LEU A 32 4.46 7.01 37.09
C LEU A 32 5.98 6.79 36.99
N ARG A 33 6.42 6.06 35.96
CA ARG A 33 7.83 5.77 35.71
C ARG A 33 8.63 7.03 35.39
N PHE A 34 8.12 7.88 34.49
CA PHE A 34 8.75 9.15 34.12
C PHE A 34 8.73 10.15 35.27
N GLU A 35 7.61 10.29 35.97
CA GLU A 35 7.49 11.15 37.15
C GLU A 35 8.52 10.77 38.22
N THR A 36 8.65 9.48 38.52
CA THR A 36 9.65 8.97 39.47
C THR A 36 11.09 9.28 39.02
N GLY A 37 11.38 9.11 37.72
CA GLY A 37 12.70 9.41 37.15
C GLY A 37 13.03 10.91 37.21
N LEU A 38 12.10 11.76 36.80
CA LEU A 38 12.25 13.22 36.80
C LEU A 38 12.42 13.77 38.22
N LEU A 39 11.65 13.27 39.20
CA LEU A 39 11.78 13.67 40.60
C LEU A 39 13.16 13.32 41.15
N ARG A 40 13.68 12.11 40.86
CA ARG A 40 15.04 11.71 41.28
C ARG A 40 16.12 12.62 40.68
N SER A 41 16.01 12.98 39.40
CA SER A 41 16.96 13.90 38.77
C SER A 41 16.89 15.33 39.31
N LEU A 42 15.75 15.72 39.88
CA LEU A 42 15.50 17.05 40.42
C LEU A 42 15.88 17.19 41.91
N ASP A 43 15.80 16.11 42.68
CA ASP A 43 16.15 16.08 44.10
C ASP A 43 17.64 16.39 44.36
N ASP A 44 18.51 16.23 43.35
CA ASP A 44 19.92 16.65 43.43
C ASP A 44 20.08 18.18 43.50
N HIS A 45 19.04 18.96 43.19
CA HIS A 45 19.10 20.43 43.05
C HIS A 45 17.99 21.14 43.85
N ARG A 46 18.31 21.47 45.12
CA ARG A 46 17.64 22.38 46.09
C ARG A 46 16.13 22.21 46.39
N PRO A 47 15.67 22.49 47.63
CA PRO A 47 14.40 21.96 48.14
C PRO A 47 13.14 22.84 47.98
N ASP A 48 13.22 24.08 47.47
CA ASP A 48 12.30 25.11 47.99
C ASP A 48 11.01 25.44 47.23
N HIS A 49 10.57 24.66 46.24
CA HIS A 49 9.28 24.91 45.55
C HIS A 49 8.53 23.60 45.24
N SER A 50 7.80 23.03 46.21
CA SER A 50 7.37 21.62 46.15
C SER A 50 6.09 21.31 45.37
N ALA A 51 5.09 22.20 45.35
CA ALA A 51 3.79 21.90 44.73
C ALA A 51 3.78 22.16 43.22
N ARG A 52 4.12 23.39 42.79
CA ARG A 52 4.17 23.76 41.37
C ARG A 52 5.16 22.90 40.58
N ARG A 53 6.30 22.57 41.19
CA ARG A 53 7.31 21.70 40.59
C ARG A 53 6.80 20.27 40.38
N ARG A 54 5.96 19.73 41.28
CA ARG A 54 5.35 18.41 41.08
C ARG A 54 4.35 18.41 39.92
N ASP A 55 3.54 19.46 39.81
CA ASP A 55 2.60 19.60 38.69
C ASP A 55 3.34 19.71 37.34
N ASP A 56 4.42 20.49 37.28
CA ASP A 56 5.28 20.61 36.09
C ASP A 56 5.94 19.27 35.73
N VAL A 57 6.45 18.53 36.73
CA VAL A 57 7.07 17.22 36.54
C VAL A 57 6.05 16.21 36.02
N ARG A 58 4.85 16.16 36.60
CA ARG A 58 3.77 15.29 36.14
C ARG A 58 3.34 15.65 34.72
N GLN A 59 3.21 16.93 34.40
CA GLN A 59 2.88 17.37 33.05
C GLN A 59 3.97 16.98 32.03
N HIS A 60 5.24 17.05 32.42
CA HIS A 60 6.35 16.61 31.58
C HIS A 60 6.36 15.08 31.41
N ALA A 61 6.14 14.32 32.49
CA ALA A 61 5.99 12.87 32.46
C ALA A 61 4.83 12.42 31.55
N CYS A 62 3.68 13.11 31.58
CA CYS A 62 2.57 12.88 30.66
C CYS A 62 2.97 13.07 29.19
N ARG A 63 3.75 14.10 28.87
CA ARG A 63 4.22 14.32 27.48
C ARG A 63 5.15 13.20 27.00
N LEU A 64 6.09 12.77 27.86
CA LEU A 64 6.99 11.65 27.55
C LEU A 64 6.21 10.32 27.40
N ALA A 65 5.25 10.07 28.29
CA ALA A 65 4.36 8.90 28.21
C ALA A 65 3.53 8.88 26.93
N ILE A 66 3.01 10.03 26.47
CA ILE A 66 2.29 10.12 25.19
C ILE A 66 3.21 9.82 24.01
N ALA A 67 4.44 10.35 24.00
CA ALA A 67 5.41 10.05 22.94
C ALA A 67 5.73 8.55 22.90
N GLU A 68 6.03 7.94 24.05
CA GLU A 68 6.39 6.52 24.12
C GLU A 68 5.20 5.58 23.87
N LEU A 69 3.99 5.95 24.29
CA LEU A 69 2.77 5.25 23.89
C LEU A 69 2.51 5.39 22.40
N GLY A 70 2.78 6.56 21.83
CA GLY A 70 2.77 6.81 20.41
C GLY A 70 3.61 5.76 19.71
N ASP A 71 4.85 5.57 20.14
CA ASP A 71 5.75 4.57 19.56
C ASP A 71 5.28 3.12 19.79
N LYS A 72 4.76 2.80 20.97
CA LYS A 72 4.36 1.43 21.34
C LYS A 72 3.04 0.99 20.72
N TYR A 73 2.06 1.87 20.65
CA TYR A 73 0.70 1.56 20.22
C TYR A 73 0.46 1.84 18.76
N THR A 74 1.02 2.91 18.18
CA THR A 74 0.88 3.13 16.73
C THR A 74 1.58 2.01 15.98
N ARG A 75 2.79 1.61 16.39
CA ARG A 75 3.51 0.48 15.76
C ARG A 75 2.69 -0.81 15.80
N ARG A 76 2.10 -1.14 16.97
CA ARG A 76 1.27 -2.35 17.11
C ARG A 76 -0.04 -2.25 16.33
N GLN A 77 -0.67 -1.09 16.31
CA GLN A 77 -1.91 -0.84 15.57
C GLN A 77 -1.66 -0.89 14.07
N ILE A 78 -0.65 -0.20 13.57
CA ILE A 78 -0.25 -0.23 12.16
C ILE A 78 0.11 -1.66 11.77
N ARG A 79 0.92 -2.37 12.56
CA ARG A 79 1.21 -3.80 12.31
C ARG A 79 -0.06 -4.62 12.21
N ARG A 80 -1.03 -4.44 13.12
CA ARG A 80 -2.32 -5.16 13.06
C ARG A 80 -3.08 -4.84 11.79
N SER A 81 -3.14 -3.57 11.38
CA SER A 81 -3.81 -3.16 10.14
C SER A 81 -3.11 -3.75 8.91
N LEU A 82 -1.77 -3.73 8.88
CA LEU A 82 -0.97 -4.34 7.81
C LEU A 82 -1.21 -5.85 7.73
N THR A 83 -1.16 -6.55 8.87
CA THR A 83 -1.44 -7.99 8.94
C THR A 83 -2.89 -8.29 8.53
N ALA A 84 -3.85 -7.42 8.83
CA ALA A 84 -5.23 -7.61 8.38
C ALA A 84 -5.36 -7.50 6.86
N ALA A 85 -4.72 -6.49 6.25
CA ALA A 85 -4.69 -6.31 4.78
C ALA A 85 -3.98 -7.49 4.09
N GLU A 86 -2.82 -7.90 4.61
CA GLU A 86 -2.10 -9.08 4.13
C GLU A 86 -2.93 -10.37 4.23
N ASN A 87 -3.60 -10.59 5.37
CA ASN A 87 -4.45 -11.75 5.54
C ASN A 87 -5.65 -11.76 4.58
N MET A 88 -6.15 -10.59 4.19
CA MET A 88 -7.18 -10.47 3.15
C MET A 88 -6.63 -10.98 1.81
N GLY A 89 -5.50 -10.46 1.36
CA GLY A 89 -4.86 -10.90 0.12
C GLY A 89 -4.52 -12.39 0.11
N ARG A 90 -3.92 -12.92 1.19
CA ARG A 90 -3.60 -14.35 1.33
C ARG A 90 -4.84 -15.25 1.25
N ARG A 91 -5.98 -14.81 1.78
CA ARG A 91 -7.23 -15.58 1.67
C ARG A 91 -7.71 -15.65 0.24
N VAL A 92 -7.64 -14.54 -0.50
CA VAL A 92 -8.03 -14.50 -1.92
C VAL A 92 -7.07 -15.35 -2.76
N GLU A 93 -5.76 -15.27 -2.51
CA GLU A 93 -4.74 -16.13 -3.13
C GLU A 93 -5.03 -17.62 -2.87
N GLN A 94 -5.32 -18.01 -1.63
CA GLN A 94 -5.67 -19.39 -1.30
C GLN A 94 -6.97 -19.85 -1.99
N GLN A 95 -8.00 -18.99 -2.02
CA GLN A 95 -9.25 -19.28 -2.73
C GLN A 95 -9.01 -19.49 -4.22
N LEU A 96 -8.13 -18.68 -4.83
CA LEU A 96 -7.76 -18.80 -6.22
C LEU A 96 -7.02 -20.11 -6.51
N HIS A 97 -6.15 -20.56 -5.59
CA HIS A 97 -5.52 -21.88 -5.64
C HIS A 97 -6.53 -23.02 -5.56
N ASP A 98 -7.49 -22.93 -4.63
CA ASP A 98 -8.46 -24.00 -4.37
C ASP A 98 -9.53 -24.11 -5.47
N ALA A 99 -9.92 -22.97 -6.08
CA ALA A 99 -10.96 -22.91 -7.10
C ALA A 99 -10.49 -23.38 -8.49
N GLY A 100 -9.17 -23.40 -8.77
CA GLY A 100 -8.57 -23.83 -10.04
C GLY A 100 -8.81 -22.86 -11.23
N THR A 101 -10.01 -22.30 -11.35
CA THR A 101 -10.36 -21.12 -12.15
C THR A 101 -11.68 -20.61 -11.59
N PRO A 102 -11.72 -19.44 -10.96
CA PRO A 102 -12.95 -18.98 -10.35
C PRO A 102 -13.88 -18.42 -11.43
N ALA A 103 -15.16 -18.76 -11.33
CA ALA A 103 -16.24 -17.99 -11.93
C ALA A 103 -16.44 -16.66 -11.17
N PHE A 104 -15.35 -15.94 -10.89
CA PHE A 104 -15.47 -14.57 -10.41
C PHE A 104 -15.84 -13.73 -11.62
N ASP A 105 -17.01 -13.10 -11.55
CA ASP A 105 -17.44 -12.02 -12.43
C ASP A 105 -16.65 -10.71 -12.12
N ASP A 106 -15.47 -10.85 -11.51
CA ASP A 106 -14.53 -9.75 -11.26
C ASP A 106 -13.73 -9.52 -12.53
N ASP A 107 -14.36 -8.79 -13.44
CA ASP A 107 -13.66 -8.23 -14.58
C ASP A 107 -12.60 -7.23 -14.09
N LEU A 108 -11.33 -7.59 -14.29
CA LEU A 108 -10.20 -6.72 -13.94
C LEU A 108 -10.11 -5.48 -14.84
N ARG A 109 -10.98 -5.31 -15.85
CA ARG A 109 -11.04 -4.08 -16.66
C ARG A 109 -11.27 -2.82 -15.81
N ALA A 110 -11.95 -2.93 -14.68
CA ALA A 110 -12.23 -1.80 -13.80
C ALA A 110 -10.97 -1.20 -13.14
N ILE A 111 -9.83 -1.92 -13.12
CA ILE A 111 -8.65 -1.44 -12.38
C ILE A 111 -7.99 -0.20 -12.98
N HIS A 112 -8.37 0.16 -14.21
CA HIS A 112 -7.90 1.38 -14.89
C HIS A 112 -8.54 2.66 -14.35
N HIS A 113 -9.61 2.54 -13.56
CA HIS A 113 -10.36 3.67 -13.00
C HIS A 113 -10.10 3.83 -11.50
N GLY A 114 -8.86 3.60 -11.07
CA GLY A 114 -8.51 3.73 -9.65
C GLY A 114 -7.03 3.52 -9.37
N TYR A 115 -6.75 3.09 -8.15
CA TYR A 115 -5.40 2.76 -7.70
C TYR A 115 -5.42 1.66 -6.64
N PHE A 116 -4.35 0.87 -6.56
CA PHE A 116 -4.16 0.00 -5.41
C PHE A 116 -3.33 0.71 -4.36
N ARG A 117 -3.79 0.67 -3.12
CA ARG A 117 -2.99 1.04 -1.96
C ARG A 117 -2.17 -0.16 -1.51
N LEU A 118 -0.85 -0.01 -1.43
CA LEU A 118 0.10 -1.09 -1.21
C LEU A 118 0.50 -1.19 0.26
N TYR A 119 0.42 -2.38 0.85
CA TYR A 119 0.73 -2.65 2.25
C TYR A 119 1.82 -3.72 2.35
N SER A 120 2.86 -3.51 3.17
CA SER A 120 3.89 -4.54 3.41
C SER A 120 4.22 -4.63 4.90
N THR A 121 3.86 -5.76 5.51
CA THR A 121 4.32 -6.13 6.87
C THR A 121 5.82 -6.43 6.86
N GLU A 122 6.31 -7.04 5.78
CA GLU A 122 7.72 -7.36 5.58
C GLU A 122 8.59 -6.09 5.59
N LEU A 123 8.25 -5.10 4.76
CA LEU A 123 8.95 -3.81 4.73
C LEU A 123 8.93 -3.13 6.09
N PHE A 124 7.77 -3.14 6.75
CA PHE A 124 7.62 -2.56 8.07
C PHE A 124 8.54 -3.21 9.11
N ASP A 125 8.72 -4.53 9.02
CA ASP A 125 9.60 -5.29 9.90
C ASP A 125 11.07 -5.00 9.62
N MET A 126 11.45 -4.97 8.33
CA MET A 126 12.80 -4.64 7.90
C MET A 126 13.23 -3.23 8.33
N LEU A 127 12.33 -2.25 8.24
CA LEU A 127 12.62 -0.86 8.64
C LEU A 127 12.65 -0.66 10.15
N GLY A 128 12.15 -1.61 10.94
CA GLY A 128 12.21 -1.61 12.39
C GLY A 128 11.32 -0.59 13.11
N GLN A 129 11.10 0.62 12.55
CA GLN A 129 10.36 1.74 13.17
C GLN A 129 10.13 2.96 12.22
N PRO A 130 9.47 2.83 11.05
CA PRO A 130 9.23 4.02 10.24
C PRO A 130 8.19 4.94 10.92
N THR A 131 8.61 6.16 11.28
CA THR A 131 7.76 7.23 11.82
C THR A 131 6.80 7.81 10.78
N ASP A 132 7.05 7.55 9.48
CA ASP A 132 6.22 7.99 8.37
C ASP A 132 5.97 6.81 7.42
N LEU A 133 4.92 6.05 7.70
CA LEU A 133 4.56 4.84 6.97
C LEU A 133 3.74 5.23 5.73
N ARG A 134 4.40 5.93 4.80
CA ARG A 134 3.82 6.27 3.49
C ARG A 134 3.88 5.04 2.60
N LEU A 135 2.84 4.25 2.77
CA LEU A 135 2.51 3.13 1.91
C LEU A 135 2.31 3.60 0.47
N GLY A 136 2.77 2.77 -0.45
CA GLY A 136 2.78 3.09 -1.86
C GLY A 136 1.41 3.01 -2.52
N THR A 137 1.34 3.50 -3.74
CA THR A 137 0.17 3.34 -4.61
C THR A 137 0.61 2.83 -5.98
N VAL A 138 -0.21 2.01 -6.62
CA VAL A 138 -0.02 1.61 -8.01
C VAL A 138 -1.25 1.94 -8.84
N ARG A 139 -1.05 2.45 -10.06
CA ARG A 139 -2.10 2.73 -11.04
C ARG A 139 -1.77 2.07 -12.36
N PHE A 140 -2.81 1.64 -13.05
CA PHE A 140 -2.72 1.04 -14.37
C PHE A 140 -3.42 1.95 -15.38
N HIS A 141 -2.72 2.32 -16.43
CA HIS A 141 -3.24 3.17 -17.50
C HIS A 141 -3.25 2.39 -18.80
N HIS A 142 -4.31 2.52 -19.57
CA HIS A 142 -4.22 2.18 -20.98
C HIS A 142 -3.34 3.19 -21.67
N VAL A 143 -2.33 2.72 -22.40
CA VAL A 143 -1.66 3.56 -23.35
C VAL A 143 -2.66 3.80 -24.47
N HIS A 144 -3.31 4.96 -24.45
CA HIS A 144 -3.94 5.46 -25.65
C HIS A 144 -2.80 5.56 -26.66
N ALA A 145 -2.80 4.67 -27.65
CA ALA A 145 -1.97 4.83 -28.83
C ALA A 145 -2.30 6.22 -29.35
N HIS A 146 -1.45 7.19 -29.01
CA HIS A 146 -1.69 8.58 -29.35
C HIS A 146 -1.91 8.58 -30.85
N ALA A 147 -3.11 9.03 -31.22
CA ALA A 147 -3.51 9.32 -32.57
C ALA A 147 -2.31 9.92 -33.28
N HIS A 148 -1.65 9.11 -34.11
CA HIS A 148 -0.69 9.64 -35.06
C HIS A 148 -1.48 10.66 -35.84
N THR A 149 -1.11 11.90 -35.56
CA THR A 149 -1.70 13.11 -36.07
C THR A 149 -1.33 13.17 -37.54
N HIS A 150 -1.97 12.34 -38.36
CA HIS A 150 -2.04 12.57 -39.78
C HIS A 150 -3.07 13.67 -40.01
N SER A 151 -2.63 14.89 -39.69
CA SER A 151 -3.04 16.09 -40.39
C SER A 151 -2.69 15.92 -41.86
N SER A 152 -3.56 15.23 -42.58
CA SER A 152 -3.56 15.15 -44.03
C SER A 152 -4.96 15.45 -44.51
N ALA A 153 -5.15 16.71 -44.87
CA ALA A 153 -6.12 17.24 -45.81
C ALA A 153 -7.59 16.80 -45.66
N ARG A 154 -8.40 17.74 -45.18
CA ARG A 154 -9.85 17.82 -45.42
C ARG A 154 -10.19 17.49 -46.88
N SER A 155 -10.72 16.29 -47.14
CA SER A 155 -11.59 16.03 -48.29
C SER A 155 -13.03 16.08 -47.80
N SER A 156 -13.71 17.17 -48.13
CA SER A 156 -15.15 17.33 -48.00
C SER A 156 -15.87 16.28 -48.86
N GLY A 157 -16.55 15.32 -48.24
CA GLY A 157 -17.40 14.34 -48.92
C GLY A 157 -18.45 13.77 -47.97
N THR A 158 -19.69 14.25 -48.15
CA THR A 158 -21.02 13.65 -47.87
C THR A 158 -21.21 12.60 -46.75
N PRO A 159 -22.17 12.80 -45.83
CA PRO A 159 -22.61 11.79 -44.87
C PRO A 159 -23.72 10.93 -45.51
N ASP A 160 -23.40 9.68 -45.82
CA ASP A 160 -24.40 8.63 -46.08
C ASP A 160 -24.20 7.49 -45.08
N ALA A 161 -25.34 6.89 -44.76
CA ALA A 161 -25.65 6.11 -43.58
C ALA A 161 -25.04 4.70 -43.56
N ASP A 162 -25.08 4.13 -42.35
CA ASP A 162 -25.16 2.69 -42.05
C ASP A 162 -23.97 1.82 -42.49
N ALA A 163 -22.95 1.78 -41.64
CA ALA A 163 -22.20 0.56 -41.38
C ALA A 163 -21.83 0.54 -39.89
N ASP A 164 -22.53 -0.32 -39.15
CA ASP A 164 -22.13 -0.81 -37.83
C ASP A 164 -20.73 -1.40 -37.95
N ASP A 165 -19.72 -0.61 -37.59
CA ASP A 165 -18.34 -1.04 -37.45
C ASP A 165 -18.20 -1.66 -36.05
N ASP A 166 -18.80 -2.84 -35.87
CA ASP A 166 -18.47 -3.82 -34.83
C ASP A 166 -17.07 -4.39 -35.13
N ALA A 167 -16.07 -3.51 -35.26
CA ALA A 167 -14.67 -3.86 -35.38
C ALA A 167 -14.16 -4.34 -34.03
N ASP A 168 -14.48 -5.61 -33.75
CA ASP A 168 -13.62 -6.60 -33.11
C ASP A 168 -12.64 -6.00 -32.10
N ASP A 169 -13.25 -5.52 -31.01
CA ASP A 169 -12.64 -4.98 -29.82
C ASP A 169 -11.95 -6.14 -29.08
N ALA A 170 -10.84 -6.67 -29.63
CA ALA A 170 -9.96 -7.61 -28.95
C ALA A 170 -9.25 -6.82 -27.82
N PRO A 171 -9.82 -6.76 -26.61
CA PRO A 171 -9.40 -5.80 -25.58
C PRO A 171 -8.03 -6.18 -24.98
N ASP A 172 -7.61 -7.43 -25.20
CA ASP A 172 -6.50 -8.12 -24.52
C ASP A 172 -5.10 -7.71 -24.98
N ASN A 173 -4.99 -6.82 -25.97
CA ASN A 173 -3.70 -6.47 -26.58
C ASN A 173 -3.34 -4.98 -26.49
N ARG A 174 -4.09 -4.20 -25.71
CA ARG A 174 -3.78 -2.77 -25.52
C ARG A 174 -2.53 -2.63 -24.65
N PRO A 175 -1.55 -1.79 -25.03
CA PRO A 175 -0.39 -1.55 -24.19
C PRO A 175 -0.82 -0.90 -22.87
N VAL A 176 -0.11 -1.26 -21.81
CA VAL A 176 -0.37 -0.81 -20.44
C VAL A 176 0.84 -0.03 -19.94
N SER A 177 0.55 1.10 -19.30
CA SER A 177 1.51 1.86 -18.50
C SER A 177 1.15 1.70 -17.03
N VAL A 178 2.17 1.61 -16.18
CA VAL A 178 2.04 1.46 -14.74
C VAL A 178 2.73 2.63 -14.06
N GLU A 179 2.05 3.26 -13.13
CA GLU A 179 2.62 4.25 -12.22
C GLU A 179 2.69 3.68 -10.83
N LEU A 180 3.87 3.70 -10.23
CA LEU A 180 4.14 3.24 -8.89
C LEU A 180 4.70 4.40 -8.06
N ALA A 181 4.02 4.78 -6.99
CA ALA A 181 4.53 5.71 -6.01
C ALA A 181 4.94 4.93 -4.75
N LEU A 182 6.19 5.08 -4.32
CA LEU A 182 6.69 4.55 -3.05
C LEU A 182 7.16 5.72 -2.19
N GLY A 183 6.42 6.03 -1.12
CA GLY A 183 6.69 7.18 -0.28
C GLY A 183 6.62 8.50 -1.05
N HIS A 184 7.78 9.07 -1.39
CA HIS A 184 7.91 10.32 -2.16
C HIS A 184 8.54 10.11 -3.54
N GLN A 185 8.89 8.87 -3.90
CA GLN A 185 9.53 8.51 -5.15
C GLN A 185 8.48 7.95 -6.12
N PHE A 186 8.66 8.25 -7.40
CA PHE A 186 7.79 7.78 -8.48
C PHE A 186 8.57 6.91 -9.46
N PHE A 187 7.94 5.82 -9.86
CA PHE A 187 8.43 4.88 -10.85
C PHE A 187 7.36 4.70 -11.92
N VAL A 188 7.80 4.57 -13.15
CA VAL A 188 6.94 4.32 -14.31
C VAL A 188 7.42 3.07 -15.03
N ALA A 189 6.48 2.33 -15.62
CA ALA A 189 6.77 1.17 -16.42
C ALA A 189 5.81 1.14 -17.62
N ASP A 190 6.34 0.92 -18.82
CA ASP A 190 5.54 0.82 -20.04
C ASP A 190 5.76 -0.54 -20.70
N SER A 191 4.67 -1.27 -20.95
CA SER A 191 4.68 -2.59 -21.59
C SER A 191 5.34 -2.60 -22.98
N LEU A 192 5.41 -1.46 -23.66
CA LEU A 192 6.11 -1.33 -24.94
C LEU A 192 7.63 -1.31 -24.77
N GLU A 193 8.13 -0.85 -23.63
CA GLU A 193 9.57 -0.75 -23.33
C GLU A 193 10.20 -2.10 -22.94
N THR A 194 9.39 -3.10 -22.59
CA THR A 194 9.86 -4.45 -22.25
C THR A 194 9.99 -5.38 -23.45
N MET A 195 9.53 -4.95 -24.63
CA MET A 195 9.59 -5.73 -25.87
C MET A 195 11.00 -5.67 -26.51
N PRO A 196 11.47 -6.76 -27.15
CA PRO A 196 10.78 -8.01 -27.42
C PRO A 196 10.91 -9.06 -26.29
N PHE A 197 11.54 -8.72 -25.16
CA PHE A 197 11.92 -9.67 -24.14
C PHE A 197 10.73 -10.22 -23.34
N HIS A 198 9.78 -9.34 -23.00
CA HIS A 198 8.57 -9.72 -22.26
C HIS A 198 7.38 -8.87 -22.68
N SER A 199 6.24 -9.53 -22.92
CA SER A 199 4.97 -8.85 -23.19
C SER A 199 4.19 -8.76 -21.89
N PHE A 200 4.25 -7.62 -21.20
CA PHE A 200 3.35 -7.37 -20.08
C PHE A 200 1.93 -7.11 -20.60
N LYS A 201 0.96 -7.83 -20.04
CA LYS A 201 -0.47 -7.65 -20.33
C LYS A 201 -1.25 -7.74 -19.05
N LEU A 202 -2.27 -6.91 -18.92
CA LEU A 202 -3.21 -7.04 -17.82
C LEU A 202 -4.12 -8.25 -18.06
N PRO A 203 -4.26 -9.20 -17.13
CA PRO A 203 -5.21 -10.29 -17.30
C PRO A 203 -6.65 -9.79 -17.10
N HIS A 204 -7.61 -10.37 -17.82
CA HIS A 204 -9.05 -10.07 -17.64
C HIS A 204 -9.66 -10.77 -16.45
N GLN A 205 -9.01 -11.85 -15.99
CA GLN A 205 -9.44 -12.64 -14.85
C GLN A 205 -8.32 -12.73 -13.83
N PRO A 206 -8.64 -12.97 -12.55
CA PRO A 206 -7.66 -13.31 -11.53
C PRO A 206 -6.70 -14.42 -11.98
N SER A 207 -5.42 -14.26 -11.70
CA SER A 207 -4.36 -15.17 -12.11
C SER A 207 -3.24 -15.21 -11.07
N LEU A 208 -2.86 -16.44 -10.71
CA LEU A 208 -1.67 -16.73 -9.89
C LEU A 208 -0.37 -16.64 -10.69
N GLN A 209 -0.44 -16.39 -12.00
CA GLN A 209 0.73 -16.21 -12.83
C GLN A 209 1.35 -14.83 -12.54
N ASN A 210 2.60 -14.82 -12.10
CA ASN A 210 3.37 -13.59 -11.95
C ASN A 210 3.61 -12.96 -13.33
N ARG A 211 3.32 -11.66 -13.43
CA ARG A 211 3.48 -10.85 -14.66
C ARG A 211 4.45 -9.72 -14.38
N GLY A 212 5.55 -9.70 -15.13
CA GLY A 212 6.64 -8.76 -14.92
C GLY A 212 6.56 -7.55 -15.85
N ILE A 213 6.85 -6.36 -15.33
CA ILE A 213 7.10 -5.16 -16.16
C ILE A 213 8.32 -4.40 -15.63
N LEU A 214 9.17 -3.92 -16.53
CA LEU A 214 10.40 -3.24 -16.16
C LEU A 214 10.11 -1.77 -15.83
N SER A 215 10.55 -1.32 -14.66
CA SER A 215 10.28 0.04 -14.17
C SER A 215 11.53 0.92 -14.15
N ARG A 216 11.32 2.24 -14.20
CA ARG A 216 12.38 3.24 -14.11
C ARG A 216 11.87 4.50 -13.43
N LYS A 217 12.80 5.33 -12.94
CA LYS A 217 12.46 6.67 -12.43
C LYS A 217 12.44 7.67 -13.58
N PRO A 218 11.38 8.48 -13.72
CA PRO A 218 11.35 9.56 -14.70
C PRO A 218 12.53 10.55 -14.53
N ASP A 219 12.95 10.78 -13.28
CA ASP A 219 13.99 11.74 -12.92
C ASP A 219 15.40 11.35 -13.44
N ASP A 220 15.63 10.07 -13.73
CA ASP A 220 16.91 9.56 -14.23
C ASP A 220 17.06 9.72 -15.75
N ALA A 221 16.50 10.79 -16.32
CA ALA A 221 16.46 11.07 -17.76
C ALA A 221 15.91 9.91 -18.60
N GLY A 222 15.03 9.10 -18.01
CA GLY A 222 14.47 7.90 -18.63
C GLY A 222 15.44 6.71 -18.72
N ALA A 223 16.59 6.73 -18.04
CA ALA A 223 17.44 5.55 -17.94
C ALA A 223 16.79 4.47 -17.06
N PHE A 224 16.98 3.21 -17.40
CA PHE A 224 16.69 2.11 -16.48
C PHE A 224 17.74 2.06 -15.37
N PRO A 225 17.37 1.67 -14.14
CA PRO A 225 18.32 1.47 -13.07
C PRO A 225 19.39 0.42 -13.42
N THR A 226 20.53 0.46 -12.74
CA THR A 226 21.60 -0.54 -12.91
C THR A 226 21.32 -1.86 -12.22
N TYR A 227 20.33 -1.90 -11.34
CA TYR A 227 19.82 -3.09 -10.67
C TYR A 227 18.59 -3.63 -11.40
N ASP A 228 18.17 -4.85 -11.05
CA ASP A 228 16.94 -5.42 -11.56
C ASP A 228 15.72 -4.61 -11.05
N SER A 229 14.98 -3.99 -11.97
CA SER A 229 13.81 -3.16 -11.68
C SER A 229 12.49 -3.78 -12.16
N TRP A 230 12.46 -5.11 -12.34
CA TRP A 230 11.23 -5.85 -12.66
C TRP A 230 10.23 -5.79 -11.50
N LEU A 231 9.04 -5.24 -11.78
CA LEU A 231 7.88 -5.30 -10.90
C LEU A 231 7.07 -6.55 -11.24
N LEU A 232 6.84 -7.45 -10.29
CA LEU A 232 6.09 -8.68 -10.53
C LEU A 232 4.69 -8.61 -9.89
N PHE A 233 3.67 -8.74 -10.72
CA PHE A 233 2.26 -8.62 -10.33
C PHE A 233 1.58 -9.99 -10.30
N THR A 234 0.86 -10.28 -9.22
CA THR A 234 -0.11 -11.38 -9.14
C THR A 234 -1.50 -10.79 -8.91
N PHE A 235 -2.42 -11.00 -9.85
CA PHE A 235 -3.76 -10.41 -9.79
C PHE A 235 -4.73 -11.38 -9.12
N LEU A 236 -5.16 -11.09 -7.90
CA LEU A 236 -5.88 -12.07 -7.07
C LEU A 236 -7.41 -12.00 -7.25
N GLY A 237 -7.94 -10.89 -7.77
CA GLY A 237 -9.39 -10.61 -7.81
C GLY A 237 -9.89 -9.97 -6.52
N ASN A 238 -11.18 -9.64 -6.44
CA ASN A 238 -11.82 -8.96 -5.31
C ASN A 238 -11.09 -7.67 -4.90
N GLY A 239 -10.59 -6.91 -5.88
CA GLY A 239 -9.77 -5.71 -5.64
C GLY A 239 -8.44 -5.99 -4.93
N CYS A 240 -7.97 -7.23 -4.90
CA CYS A 240 -6.69 -7.60 -4.28
C CYS A 240 -5.60 -7.82 -5.35
N LEU A 241 -4.41 -7.32 -5.04
CA LEU A 241 -3.20 -7.47 -5.83
C LEU A 241 -2.06 -7.94 -4.91
N LYS A 242 -1.14 -8.73 -5.44
CA LYS A 242 0.18 -8.93 -4.83
C LYS A 242 1.23 -8.37 -5.78
N LEU A 243 2.19 -7.65 -5.22
CA LEU A 243 3.24 -6.97 -5.96
C LEU A 243 4.58 -7.25 -5.27
N GLU A 244 5.51 -7.83 -6.02
CA GLU A 244 6.90 -8.03 -5.59
C GLU A 244 7.72 -6.89 -6.18
N ILE A 245 8.42 -6.15 -5.31
CA ILE A 245 9.25 -4.99 -5.68
C ILE A 245 10.70 -5.28 -5.28
N PRO A 246 11.67 -5.09 -6.18
CA PRO A 246 13.09 -5.21 -5.87
C PRO A 246 13.47 -4.37 -4.64
N ILE A 247 14.24 -4.95 -3.73
CA ILE A 247 14.60 -4.28 -2.48
C ILE A 247 15.49 -3.06 -2.73
N GLU A 248 16.22 -3.00 -3.84
CA GLU A 248 17.00 -1.85 -4.28
C GLU A 248 16.10 -0.64 -4.53
N MET A 249 14.93 -0.84 -5.16
CA MET A 249 13.93 0.22 -5.31
C MET A 249 13.42 0.68 -3.94
N CYS A 250 13.17 -0.24 -3.01
CA CYS A 250 12.78 0.11 -1.65
C CYS A 250 13.90 0.83 -0.89
N ALA A 251 15.16 0.42 -1.06
CA ALA A 251 16.34 1.01 -0.43
C ALA A 251 16.63 2.42 -0.97
N ASP A 252 16.33 2.69 -2.23
CA ASP A 252 16.40 4.02 -2.82
C ASP A 252 15.42 4.99 -2.16
N VAL A 253 14.26 4.51 -1.72
CA VAL A 253 13.22 5.33 -1.06
C VAL A 253 13.46 5.46 0.44
N TYR A 254 13.62 4.32 1.11
CA TYR A 254 13.58 4.23 2.58
C TYR A 254 14.97 4.12 3.21
N GLY A 255 15.99 3.75 2.44
CA GLY A 255 17.38 3.65 2.89
C GLY A 255 17.59 2.65 4.02
N GLY A 256 18.56 2.97 4.88
CA GLY A 256 18.83 2.25 6.13
C GLY A 256 19.06 0.74 5.94
N PRO A 257 18.32 -0.12 6.65
CA PRO A 257 18.57 -1.56 6.73
C PRO A 257 18.25 -2.34 5.43
N LEU A 258 17.71 -1.67 4.42
CA LEU A 258 17.43 -2.28 3.11
C LEU A 258 18.67 -2.34 2.21
N ARG A 259 19.70 -1.51 2.49
CA ARG A 259 20.93 -1.48 1.68
C ARG A 259 21.77 -2.74 1.88
N GLY A 260 22.35 -3.25 0.80
CA GLY A 260 23.24 -4.42 0.82
C GLY A 260 22.52 -5.78 0.77
N ARG A 261 21.23 -5.77 0.45
CA ARG A 261 20.38 -6.98 0.31
C ARG A 261 20.07 -7.29 -1.15
N GLU A 262 21.07 -7.17 -2.02
CA GLU A 262 20.87 -7.23 -3.47
C GLU A 262 20.19 -8.54 -3.91
N ASN A 263 19.28 -8.45 -4.89
CA ASN A 263 18.48 -9.57 -5.41
C ASN A 263 17.47 -10.16 -4.41
N GLU A 264 16.99 -9.37 -3.47
CA GLU A 264 15.80 -9.72 -2.66
C GLU A 264 14.58 -8.90 -3.14
N GLU A 265 13.39 -9.46 -2.97
CA GLU A 265 12.13 -8.79 -3.25
C GLU A 265 11.39 -8.48 -1.95
N VAL A 266 10.67 -7.37 -1.95
CA VAL A 266 9.76 -6.98 -0.87
C VAL A 266 8.32 -7.21 -1.34
N HIS A 267 7.55 -7.96 -0.55
CA HIS A 267 6.17 -8.26 -0.88
C HIS A 267 5.22 -7.16 -0.42
N PHE A 268 4.40 -6.66 -1.35
CA PHE A 268 3.31 -5.75 -1.10
C PHE A 268 1.97 -6.40 -1.45
N TRP A 269 0.99 -6.14 -0.59
CA TRP A 269 -0.41 -6.48 -0.80
C TRP A 269 -1.16 -5.21 -1.19
N GLY A 270 -1.74 -5.18 -2.38
CA GLY A 270 -2.54 -4.08 -2.89
C GLY A 270 -4.02 -4.28 -2.61
N VAL A 271 -4.70 -3.21 -2.14
CA VAL A 271 -6.17 -3.14 -2.06
C VAL A 271 -6.64 -2.03 -2.99
N PHE A 272 -7.53 -2.35 -3.92
CA PHE A 272 -8.08 -1.45 -4.92
C PHE A 272 -8.95 -0.37 -4.27
N VAL A 273 -8.77 0.85 -4.74
CA VAL A 273 -9.55 2.03 -4.38
C VAL A 273 -9.98 2.67 -5.70
N ASP A 274 -11.29 2.70 -5.90
CA ASP A 274 -11.91 3.32 -7.07
C ASP A 274 -11.72 4.85 -7.04
N ASP A 275 -11.57 5.48 -8.20
CA ASP A 275 -11.47 6.94 -8.29
C ASP A 275 -12.83 7.61 -7.95
N ASP A 276 -13.95 6.89 -8.11
CA ASP A 276 -15.32 7.36 -7.87
C ASP A 276 -15.76 7.28 -6.38
N ALA A 277 -14.81 7.25 -5.44
CA ALA A 277 -15.14 7.36 -4.02
C ALA A 277 -15.69 8.78 -3.70
N PRO A 278 -16.93 8.91 -3.17
CA PRO A 278 -17.60 10.20 -2.92
C PRO A 278 -16.95 11.05 -1.82
#